data_AF-A0A2N2L3Z9-F1
#
_entry.id   AF-A0A2N2L3Z9-F1
#
_cell.length_a   1.000
_cell.length_b   1.000
_cell.length_c   1.000
_cell.angle_alpha   90.00
_cell.angle_beta   90.00
_cell.angle_gamma   90.00
#
_symmetry.space_group_name_H-M   'P 1'
#
loop_
_entity.id
_entity.type
_entity.pdbx_description
1 polymer ?
#
loop_
_entity_poly.entity_id
_entity_poly.type
_entity_poly.pdbx_seq_one_letter_code
_entity_poly.pdbx_strand_id
1 'polypeptide(L)'
;MSERRSYRSCVSYIDKSREYYAAHGYKQPYTWAYHKSAPFSPLKKPLSACRIGLITTASDVDVGPGIEGLMKKRDVYALTSDPAPARLFTSHLFWDKDATHTDDLESFLPLKRLSE
;
A
#
# COMPACT_ATOMS: atom_id res chain seq x y z
N MET A 1 -20.67 -21.45 16.09
CA MET A 1 -20.23 -20.30 15.27
C MET A 1 -20.22 -19.08 16.16
N SER A 2 -19.07 -18.43 16.37
CA SER A 2 -18.98 -17.27 17.27
C SER A 2 -19.80 -16.10 16.70
N GLU A 3 -20.84 -15.69 17.41
CA GLU A 3 -21.65 -14.51 17.07
C GLU A 3 -20.76 -13.27 16.99
N ARG A 4 -20.76 -12.63 15.82
CA ARG A 4 -20.00 -11.40 15.61
C ARG A 4 -20.83 -10.24 16.11
N ARG A 5 -20.31 -9.52 17.11
CA ARG A 5 -20.93 -8.28 17.62
C ARG A 5 -21.09 -7.27 16.48
N SER A 6 -22.33 -6.85 16.23
CA SER A 6 -22.73 -5.87 15.19
C SER A 6 -22.13 -4.47 15.36
N TYR A 7 -21.48 -4.16 16.48
CA TYR A 7 -21.02 -2.80 16.82
C TYR A 7 -19.50 -2.73 17.01
N ARG A 8 -18.73 -2.82 15.91
CA ARG A 8 -17.32 -2.41 15.91
C ARG A 8 -17.21 -0.97 15.39
N SER A 9 -16.49 -0.11 16.10
CA SER A 9 -16.22 1.29 15.70
C SER A 9 -15.29 1.39 14.48
N CYS A 10 -14.61 0.30 14.11
CA CYS A 10 -13.79 0.17 12.92
C CYS A 10 -14.16 -1.08 12.10
N VAL A 11 -13.90 -1.03 10.80
CA VAL A 11 -14.09 -2.18 9.91
C VAL A 11 -13.20 -3.32 10.40
N SER A 12 -13.79 -4.49 10.67
CA SER A 12 -13.03 -5.69 11.02
C SER A 12 -12.40 -6.32 9.77
N TYR A 13 -11.38 -5.64 9.25
CA TYR A 13 -10.75 -5.98 7.98
C TYR A 13 -10.24 -7.42 7.93
N ILE A 14 -9.55 -7.88 8.98
CA ILE A 14 -8.98 -9.25 9.00
C ILE A 14 -10.06 -10.32 9.11
N ASP A 15 -11.09 -10.13 9.93
CA ASP A 15 -12.14 -11.14 10.04
C ASP A 15 -12.87 -11.26 8.69
N LYS A 16 -13.25 -10.11 8.08
CA LYS A 16 -13.84 -10.08 6.73
C LYS A 16 -12.94 -10.72 5.67
N SER A 17 -11.64 -10.38 5.65
CA SER A 17 -10.68 -10.93 4.69
C SER A 17 -10.53 -12.44 4.86
N ARG A 18 -10.44 -12.91 6.11
CA ARG A 18 -10.33 -14.33 6.43
C ARG A 18 -11.53 -15.12 5.92
N GLU A 19 -12.73 -14.61 6.17
CA GLU A 19 -13.98 -15.24 5.71
C GLU A 19 -14.08 -15.25 4.19
N TYR A 20 -13.74 -14.12 3.57
CA TYR A 20 -13.74 -13.98 2.12
C TYR A 20 -12.85 -15.04 1.46
N TYR A 21 -11.58 -15.16 1.89
CA TYR A 21 -10.67 -16.14 1.31
C TYR A 21 -11.03 -17.59 1.70
N ALA A 22 -11.54 -17.82 2.90
CA ALA A 22 -12.04 -19.14 3.30
C ALA A 22 -13.19 -19.62 2.39
N ALA A 23 -14.12 -18.72 2.03
CA ALA A 23 -15.20 -19.03 1.09
C ALA A 23 -14.69 -19.39 -0.33
N HIS A 24 -13.50 -18.92 -0.71
CA HIS A 24 -12.82 -19.27 -1.96
C HIS A 24 -11.98 -20.57 -1.86
N GLY A 25 -12.05 -21.30 -0.75
CA GLY A 25 -11.37 -22.58 -0.57
C GLY A 25 -9.91 -22.49 -0.12
N TYR A 26 -9.43 -21.29 0.26
CA TYR A 26 -8.11 -21.16 0.87
C TYR A 26 -8.10 -21.82 2.25
N LYS A 27 -7.30 -22.88 2.38
CA LYS A 27 -7.21 -23.68 3.61
C LYS A 27 -6.51 -22.96 4.77
N GLN A 28 -5.63 -22.00 4.43
CA GLN A 28 -4.94 -21.19 5.42
C GLN A 28 -5.72 -19.88 5.62
N PRO A 29 -6.32 -19.66 6.80
CA PRO A 29 -7.05 -18.44 7.06
C PRO A 29 -6.10 -17.24 6.99
N TYR A 30 -6.58 -16.13 6.41
CA TYR A 30 -5.83 -14.88 6.43
C TYR A 30 -5.62 -14.42 7.90
N THR A 31 -4.39 -14.03 8.23
CA THR A 31 -3.96 -13.60 9.57
C THR A 31 -3.05 -12.38 9.48
N TRP A 32 -2.95 -11.63 10.57
CA TRP A 32 -1.91 -10.63 10.70
C TRP A 32 -0.54 -11.30 10.74
N ALA A 33 0.43 -10.73 10.03
CA ALA A 33 1.83 -11.05 10.28
C ALA A 33 2.18 -10.66 11.72
N TYR A 34 2.73 -11.59 12.49
CA TYR A 34 3.17 -11.35 13.86
C TYR A 34 4.64 -11.71 14.01
N HIS A 35 5.47 -10.69 14.18
CA HIS A 35 6.90 -10.83 14.38
C HIS A 35 7.27 -10.25 15.75
N LYS A 36 7.84 -11.07 16.64
CA LYS A 36 8.31 -10.61 17.97
C LYS A 36 9.49 -9.65 17.86
N SER A 37 10.26 -9.77 16.78
CA SER A 37 11.32 -8.86 16.40
C SER A 37 11.21 -8.58 14.91
N ALA A 38 11.46 -7.34 14.53
CA ALA A 38 11.64 -6.95 13.14
C ALA A 38 13.14 -6.64 12.93
N PRO A 39 13.71 -6.96 11.76
CA PRO A 39 15.11 -6.67 11.46
C PRO A 39 15.32 -5.18 11.14
N PHE A 40 14.86 -4.29 12.01
CA PHE A 40 15.15 -2.87 11.89
C PHE A 40 16.64 -2.66 12.17
N SER A 41 17.35 -2.16 11.15
CA SER A 41 18.74 -1.78 11.31
C SER A 41 18.80 -0.39 11.94
N PRO A 42 19.51 -0.20 13.07
CA PRO A 42 19.67 1.12 13.65
C PRO A 42 20.42 2.05 12.69
N LEU A 43 20.06 3.33 12.69
CA LEU A 43 20.77 4.32 11.87
C LEU A 43 22.20 4.50 12.39
N LYS A 44 23.18 4.50 11.47
CA LYS A 44 24.60 4.74 11.78
C LYS A 44 24.94 6.22 11.98
N LYS A 45 23.99 7.11 11.72
CA LYS A 45 24.11 8.57 11.82
C LYS A 45 22.73 9.18 12.11
N PRO A 46 22.67 10.43 12.61
CA PRO A 46 21.40 11.13 12.81
C PRO A 46 20.57 11.16 11.52
N LEU A 47 19.24 11.11 11.65
CA LEU A 47 18.31 11.15 10.50
C LEU A 47 18.55 12.37 9.61
N SER A 48 18.88 13.52 10.20
CA SER A 48 19.21 14.76 9.49
C SER A 48 20.45 14.66 8.58
N ALA A 49 21.31 13.66 8.79
CA ALA A 49 22.47 13.38 7.95
C ALA A 49 22.22 12.22 6.96
N CYS A 50 21.04 11.58 6.99
CA CYS A 50 20.69 10.48 6.10
C CYS A 50 20.19 10.97 4.73
N ARG A 51 20.40 10.13 3.71
CA ARG A 51 19.67 10.22 2.44
C ARG A 51 18.55 9.20 2.49
N ILE A 52 17.32 9.65 2.34
CA ILE A 52 16.13 8.81 2.45
C ILE A 52 15.69 8.42 1.03
N GLY A 53 15.36 7.14 0.85
CA GLY A 53 14.67 6.66 -0.34
C GLY A 53 13.27 6.17 0.07
N LEU A 54 12.27 6.46 -0.74
CA LEU A 54 10.91 5.98 -0.54
C LEU A 54 10.62 4.89 -1.56
N ILE A 55 9.85 3.89 -1.14
CA ILE A 55 9.46 2.76 -1.97
C ILE A 55 7.94 2.80 -2.09
N THR A 56 7.46 2.74 -3.32
CA THR A 56 6.03 2.72 -3.65
C THR A 56 5.73 1.59 -4.61
N THR A 57 4.50 1.09 -4.57
CA THR A 57 3.98 0.12 -5.54
C THR A 57 3.21 0.79 -6.68
N ALA A 58 3.03 2.12 -6.62
CA ALA A 58 2.53 2.90 -7.73
C ALA A 58 3.50 2.80 -8.93
N SER A 59 2.99 2.94 -10.15
CA SER A 59 3.78 2.92 -11.37
C SER A 59 4.03 4.34 -11.86
N ASP A 60 5.12 4.54 -12.59
CA ASP A 60 5.42 5.77 -13.34
C ASP A 60 4.76 5.81 -14.73
N VAL A 61 4.16 4.72 -15.19
CA VAL A 61 3.53 4.60 -16.51
C VAL A 61 2.01 4.49 -16.38
N ASP A 62 1.30 5.35 -17.11
CA ASP A 62 -0.14 5.25 -17.33
C ASP A 62 -0.41 4.22 -18.43
N VAL A 63 -1.01 3.08 -18.07
CA VAL A 63 -1.27 1.98 -19.01
C VAL A 63 -2.65 2.09 -19.69
N GLY A 64 -3.39 3.18 -19.44
CA GLY A 64 -4.73 3.37 -19.99
C GLY A 64 -5.81 2.50 -19.33
N PRO A 65 -7.09 2.77 -19.65
CA PRO A 65 -8.23 2.07 -19.05
C PRO A 65 -8.33 0.60 -19.50
N GLY A 66 -8.72 -0.30 -18.60
CA GLY A 66 -9.05 -1.70 -18.92
C GLY A 66 -7.88 -2.69 -18.82
N ILE A 67 -6.73 -2.29 -18.28
CA ILE A 67 -5.57 -3.18 -18.00
C ILE A 67 -5.47 -3.49 -16.49
N GLU A 68 -6.52 -3.24 -15.71
CA GLU A 68 -6.58 -3.60 -14.28
C GLU A 68 -6.26 -5.09 -14.07
N GLY A 69 -5.19 -5.38 -13.33
CA GLY A 69 -4.75 -6.77 -13.06
C GLY A 69 -4.09 -7.50 -14.24
N LEU A 70 -3.97 -6.88 -15.42
CA LEU A 70 -3.41 -7.49 -16.64
C LEU A 70 -1.91 -7.21 -16.85
N MET A 71 -1.29 -6.37 -16.01
CA MET A 71 0.15 -6.10 -16.05
C MET A 71 0.94 -7.34 -15.63
N LYS A 72 1.27 -8.19 -16.62
CA LYS A 72 2.08 -9.40 -16.44
C LYS A 72 3.55 -9.11 -16.09
N LYS A 73 4.01 -7.89 -16.36
CA LYS A 73 5.38 -7.46 -16.05
C LYS A 73 5.35 -6.02 -15.54
N ARG A 74 5.95 -5.81 -14.37
CA ARG A 74 6.23 -4.48 -13.82
C ARG A 74 7.73 -4.32 -13.85
N ASP A 75 8.22 -3.31 -14.54
CA ASP A 75 9.62 -2.97 -14.48
C ASP A 75 9.89 -2.18 -13.19
N VAL A 76 11.03 -2.47 -12.56
CA VAL A 76 11.48 -1.68 -11.41
C VAL A 76 11.98 -0.35 -11.94
N TYR A 77 11.51 0.73 -11.35
CA TYR A 77 11.88 2.09 -11.74
C TYR A 77 12.36 2.88 -10.52
N ALA A 78 13.05 3.98 -10.80
CA ALA A 78 13.48 4.95 -9.79
C ALA A 78 13.30 6.36 -10.36
N LEU A 79 12.79 7.27 -9.55
CA LEU A 79 12.61 8.68 -9.89
C LEU A 79 13.30 9.55 -8.84
N THR A 80 13.69 10.77 -9.24
CA THR A 80 14.08 11.79 -8.28
C THR A 80 12.83 12.23 -7.51
N SER A 81 12.99 12.49 -6.21
CA SER A 81 11.92 13.09 -5.39
C SER A 81 11.88 14.62 -5.50
N ASP A 82 12.90 15.21 -6.13
CA ASP A 82 13.03 16.64 -6.41
C ASP A 82 13.34 16.84 -7.90
N PRO A 83 12.50 17.58 -8.66
CA PRO A 83 11.16 18.00 -8.25
C PRO A 83 10.25 16.79 -8.00
N ALA A 84 9.26 16.94 -7.09
CA ALA A 84 8.29 15.88 -6.85
C ALA A 84 7.49 15.58 -8.14
N PRO A 85 7.25 14.29 -8.49
CA PRO A 85 6.40 13.95 -9.61
C PRO A 85 4.98 14.51 -9.42
N ALA A 86 4.35 14.95 -10.51
CA ALA A 86 3.01 15.51 -10.45
C ALA A 86 1.93 14.46 -10.14
N ARG A 87 2.13 13.21 -10.58
CA ARG A 87 1.28 12.06 -10.24
C ARG A 87 2.06 10.75 -10.34
N LEU A 88 1.53 9.71 -9.73
CA LEU A 88 1.90 8.32 -9.98
C LEU A 88 0.66 7.50 -10.30
N PHE A 89 0.82 6.46 -11.10
CA PHE A 89 -0.27 5.64 -11.58
C PHE A 89 -0.58 4.49 -10.61
N THR A 90 -1.82 4.46 -10.13
CA THR A 90 -2.31 3.52 -9.10
C THR A 90 -3.57 2.77 -9.54
N SER A 91 -4.17 3.10 -10.68
CA SER A 91 -5.47 2.54 -11.10
C SER A 91 -5.45 1.02 -11.31
N HIS A 92 -4.27 0.48 -11.64
CA HIS A 92 -4.01 -0.95 -11.77
C HIS A 92 -3.80 -1.68 -10.43
N LEU A 93 -3.74 -0.94 -9.31
CA LEU A 93 -3.68 -1.48 -7.95
C LEU A 93 -5.08 -1.69 -7.38
N PHE A 94 -5.14 -2.47 -6.31
CA PHE A 94 -6.38 -2.73 -5.57
C PHE A 94 -6.47 -1.80 -4.36
N TRP A 95 -7.41 -0.87 -4.43
CA TRP A 95 -7.84 0.03 -3.36
C TRP A 95 -9.35 0.31 -3.57
N ASP A 96 -10.01 0.85 -2.54
CA ASP A 96 -11.44 1.14 -2.61
C ASP A 96 -11.71 2.35 -3.52
N LYS A 97 -12.09 2.08 -4.76
CA LYS A 97 -12.31 3.08 -5.81
C LYS A 97 -13.60 3.88 -5.64
N ASP A 98 -14.52 3.42 -4.81
CA ASP A 98 -15.78 4.11 -4.53
C ASP A 98 -15.63 5.04 -3.31
N ALA A 99 -14.85 4.63 -2.32
CA ALA A 99 -14.66 5.38 -1.09
C ALA A 99 -13.60 6.50 -1.18
N THR A 100 -12.65 6.42 -2.10
CA THR A 100 -11.55 7.39 -2.21
C THR A 100 -11.04 7.55 -3.65
N HIS A 101 -10.02 8.38 -3.84
CA HIS A 101 -9.23 8.51 -5.06
C HIS A 101 -7.74 8.66 -4.71
N THR A 102 -6.87 8.63 -5.71
CA THR A 102 -5.40 8.82 -5.53
C THR A 102 -4.86 10.00 -6.33
N ASP A 103 -5.74 10.90 -6.78
CA ASP A 103 -5.36 12.12 -7.50
C ASP A 103 -4.50 13.08 -6.63
N ASP A 104 -4.64 13.02 -5.31
CA ASP A 104 -3.72 13.69 -4.37
C ASP A 104 -2.54 12.76 -4.03
N LEU A 105 -1.36 13.05 -4.61
CA LEU A 105 -0.14 12.29 -4.35
C LEU A 105 0.25 12.31 -2.86
N GLU A 106 0.00 13.40 -2.14
CA GLU A 106 0.40 13.54 -0.73
C GLU A 106 -0.44 12.65 0.20
N SER A 107 -1.54 12.08 -0.28
CA SER A 107 -2.36 11.12 0.48
C SER A 107 -1.71 9.74 0.65
N PHE A 108 -0.78 9.36 -0.23
CA PHE A 108 -0.13 8.05 -0.22
C PHE A 108 1.39 8.07 -0.41
N LEU A 109 1.97 9.17 -0.92
CA LEU A 109 3.41 9.39 -1.05
C LEU A 109 3.75 10.86 -0.69
N PRO A 110 3.83 11.20 0.62
CA PRO A 110 3.88 12.59 1.09
C PRO A 110 5.27 13.23 0.93
N LEU A 111 5.70 13.44 -0.31
CA LEU A 111 7.04 13.94 -0.64
C LEU A 111 7.27 15.34 -0.09
N LYS A 112 6.27 16.23 -0.19
CA LYS A 112 6.43 17.62 0.26
C LYS A 112 6.68 17.68 1.76
N ARG A 113 5.88 16.95 2.55
CA ARG A 113 6.02 16.89 4.02
C ARG A 113 7.33 16.29 4.48
N LEU A 114 7.89 15.37 3.71
CA LEU A 114 9.20 14.77 4.00
C LEU A 114 10.39 15.65 3.60
N SER A 115 10.15 16.68 2.80
CA SER A 115 11.16 17.63 2.32
C SER A 115 11.16 18.98 3.05
N GLU A 116 10.31 19.15 4.07
CA GLU A 116 10.31 20.32 4.97
C GLU A 116 11.55 20.35 5.88
#